data_AF-A0A3P1XCD5-F1
#
_entry.id   AF-A0A3P1XCD5-F1
#
_cell.length_a   1.000
_cell.length_b   1.000
_cell.length_c   1.000
_cell.angle_alpha   90.00
_cell.angle_beta   90.00
_cell.angle_gamma   90.00
#
_symmetry.space_group_name_H-M   'P 1'
#
loop_
_entity.id
_entity.type
_entity.pdbx_description
1 polymer ?
#
loop_
_entity_poly.entity_id
_entity_poly.type
_entity_poly.pdbx_seq_one_letter_code
_entity_poly.pdbx_strand_id
1 'polypeptide(L)'
;AIQQIQKVQVDTNNNLNSMWAVKLQQMQDGRLYIAGIGAGIENTPDGMQSQVLLAADRIAMINPANGNTKPMFVGQGDQIFMNEVFLKYLTAPTITSGGNPPAFSLTPDGRLTAKNADISGNVNANSGTLNNVTINQNCRILGKLSANQIEGDIVKT
;
A
#
# COMPACT_ATOMS: atom_id res chain seq x y z
N ALA A 1 37.85 -3.56 7.26
CA ALA A 1 38.09 -2.10 7.11
C ALA A 1 36.82 -1.46 6.58
N ILE A 2 36.34 -0.38 7.20
CA ILE A 2 35.22 0.41 6.68
C ILE A 2 35.80 1.47 5.74
N GLN A 3 35.35 1.48 4.49
CA GLN A 3 35.75 2.49 3.50
C GLN A 3 34.61 3.50 3.37
N GLN A 4 34.88 4.74 3.76
CA GLN A 4 33.99 5.89 3.55
C GLN A 4 34.57 6.72 2.39
N ILE A 5 33.75 7.00 1.38
CA ILE A 5 34.11 7.92 0.30
C ILE A 5 33.23 9.16 0.47
N GLN A 6 33.87 10.31 0.72
CA GLN A 6 33.26 11.65 0.69
C GLN A 6 33.98 12.46 -0.38
N LYS A 7 33.23 13.15 -1.26
CA LYS A 7 33.79 14.20 -2.13
C LYS A 7 32.90 15.43 -2.06
N VAL A 8 33.49 16.56 -1.68
CA VAL A 8 32.87 17.88 -1.66
C VAL A 8 33.81 18.84 -2.36
N GLN A 9 33.34 19.57 -3.36
CA GLN A 9 34.04 20.70 -3.94
C GLN A 9 33.07 21.88 -3.95
N VAL A 10 33.44 22.93 -3.23
CA VAL A 10 32.78 24.24 -3.27
C VAL A 10 33.59 25.10 -4.25
N ASP A 11 32.94 25.61 -5.30
CA ASP A 11 33.48 26.74 -6.07
C ASP A 11 33.20 28.03 -5.26
N THR A 12 34.20 28.90 -5.17
CA THR A 12 34.22 30.29 -4.66
C THR A 12 33.03 31.20 -5.01
N ASN A 13 32.08 30.76 -5.83
CA ASN A 13 30.91 31.51 -6.30
C ASN A 13 29.62 31.31 -5.49
N ASN A 14 29.68 30.79 -4.26
CA ASN A 14 28.51 30.68 -3.36
C ASN A 14 27.33 29.82 -3.89
N ASN A 15 27.59 28.94 -4.86
CA ASN A 15 26.64 27.90 -5.27
C ASN A 15 26.86 26.64 -4.40
N LEU A 16 25.86 26.31 -3.60
CA LEU A 16 25.78 25.09 -2.79
C LEU A 16 25.81 23.85 -3.70
N ASN A 17 26.94 23.15 -3.78
CA ASN A 17 27.07 21.86 -4.45
C ASN A 17 26.90 20.71 -3.43
N SER A 18 25.98 19.78 -3.73
CA SER A 18 25.56 18.65 -2.89
C SER A 18 26.68 17.65 -2.56
N MET A 19 26.71 17.16 -1.31
CA MET A 19 27.62 16.13 -0.80
C MET A 19 26.94 14.74 -0.73
N TRP A 20 27.55 13.69 -1.28
CA TRP A 20 27.12 12.30 -1.05
C TRP A 20 28.20 11.46 -0.32
N ALA A 21 27.77 10.51 0.51
CA ALA A 21 28.65 9.58 1.23
C ALA A 21 27.98 8.20 1.39
N VAL A 22 28.71 7.14 1.06
CA VAL A 22 28.30 5.74 1.29
C VAL A 22 29.17 5.18 2.41
N LYS A 23 28.54 4.54 3.39
CA LYS A 23 29.21 3.86 4.52
C LYS A 23 28.92 2.37 4.42
N LEU A 24 29.84 1.53 4.88
CA LEU A 24 29.65 0.08 5.00
C LEU A 24 29.80 -0.33 6.47
N GLN A 25 29.01 -1.29 6.94
CA GLN A 25 29.11 -1.88 8.29
C GLN A 25 28.93 -3.39 8.22
N GLN A 26 29.44 -4.13 9.21
CA GLN A 26 29.39 -5.58 9.28
C GLN A 26 28.40 -6.03 10.37
N MET A 27 27.54 -7.00 10.06
CA MET A 27 26.62 -7.70 10.97
C MET A 27 27.41 -8.63 11.90
N GLN A 28 26.82 -9.00 13.04
CA GLN A 28 27.42 -9.93 14.03
C GLN A 28 27.70 -11.33 13.49
N ASP A 29 27.07 -11.74 12.37
CA ASP A 29 27.34 -12.99 11.64
C ASP A 29 28.45 -12.85 10.58
N GLY A 30 29.07 -11.66 10.46
CA GLY A 30 30.12 -11.35 9.50
C GLY A 30 29.66 -10.69 8.20
N ARG A 31 28.35 -10.44 7.99
CA ARG A 31 27.82 -9.89 6.73
C ARG A 31 27.95 -8.38 6.61
N LEU A 32 28.46 -7.86 5.50
CA LEU A 32 28.51 -6.41 5.26
C LEU A 32 27.17 -5.90 4.70
N TYR A 33 26.68 -4.73 5.15
CA TYR A 33 25.50 -4.05 4.58
C TYR A 33 25.81 -2.61 4.17
N ILE A 34 25.07 -2.10 3.18
CA ILE A 34 25.11 -0.72 2.71
C ILE A 34 24.52 0.17 3.81
N ALA A 35 25.37 0.99 4.42
CA ALA A 35 25.07 1.81 5.59
C ALA A 35 24.72 3.28 5.25
N GLY A 36 24.47 3.60 3.96
CA GLY A 36 23.94 4.90 3.50
C GLY A 36 24.14 5.16 2.00
N ILE A 37 23.26 5.97 1.37
CA ILE A 37 23.35 6.46 -0.02
C ILE A 37 23.03 7.97 -0.03
N GLY A 38 23.60 8.70 -1.01
CA GLY A 38 23.76 10.15 -1.08
C GLY A 38 22.50 11.03 -0.94
N ALA A 39 22.72 12.20 -0.35
CA ALA A 39 21.73 13.26 -0.18
C ALA A 39 22.10 14.48 -1.04
N GLY A 40 21.11 15.14 -1.63
CA GLY A 40 21.33 16.35 -2.44
C GLY A 40 20.18 17.35 -2.28
N ILE A 41 20.45 18.60 -2.64
CA ILE A 41 19.44 19.67 -2.71
C ILE A 41 19.16 19.92 -4.19
N GLU A 42 17.91 19.76 -4.60
CA GLU A 42 17.44 20.09 -5.93
C GLU A 42 16.66 21.40 -5.88
N ASN A 43 16.97 22.33 -6.76
CA ASN A 43 16.25 23.59 -6.86
C ASN A 43 15.10 23.42 -7.86
N THR A 44 13.90 23.19 -7.34
CA THR A 44 12.68 23.10 -8.17
C THR A 44 12.04 24.48 -8.29
N PRO A 45 11.18 24.75 -9.30
CA PRO A 45 10.42 25.99 -9.39
C PRO A 45 9.60 26.32 -8.12
N ASP A 46 9.26 25.29 -7.33
CA ASP A 46 8.51 25.39 -6.08
C ASP A 46 9.42 25.52 -4.83
N GLY A 47 10.75 25.62 -5.02
CA GLY A 47 11.75 25.81 -3.97
C GLY A 47 12.79 24.69 -3.86
N MET A 48 13.67 24.81 -2.87
CA MET A 48 14.71 23.81 -2.58
C MET A 48 14.12 22.55 -1.95
N GLN A 49 14.37 21.39 -2.56
CA GLN A 49 13.96 20.07 -2.05
C GLN A 49 15.19 19.22 -1.72
N SER A 50 15.24 18.70 -0.49
CA SER A 50 16.27 17.74 -0.09
C SER A 50 15.81 16.32 -0.41
N GLN A 51 16.66 15.51 -1.05
CA GLN A 51 16.35 14.12 -1.41
C GLN A 51 17.46 13.15 -1.00
N VAL A 52 17.07 11.93 -0.65
CA VAL A 52 17.97 10.78 -0.46
C VAL A 52 17.63 9.76 -1.54
N LEU A 53 18.58 9.51 -2.44
CA LEU A 53 18.41 8.53 -3.51
C LEU A 53 19.14 7.26 -3.12
N LEU A 54 18.44 6.12 -3.12
CA LEU A 54 19.01 4.81 -2.82
C LEU A 54 19.09 3.98 -4.10
N ALA A 55 20.29 3.79 -4.66
CA ALA A 55 20.53 2.89 -5.78
C ALA A 55 20.97 1.51 -5.26
N ALA A 56 20.04 0.55 -5.21
CA ALA A 56 20.31 -0.83 -4.78
C ALA A 56 19.31 -1.81 -5.40
N ASP A 57 19.77 -3.02 -5.75
CA ASP A 57 18.91 -4.09 -6.28
C ASP A 57 17.85 -4.56 -5.27
N ARG A 58 18.17 -4.46 -3.99
CA ARG A 58 17.31 -4.85 -2.87
C ARG A 58 17.59 -3.99 -1.65
N ILE A 59 16.54 -3.38 -1.11
CA ILE A 59 16.58 -2.66 0.17
C ILE A 59 15.67 -3.41 1.12
N ALA A 60 16.21 -3.89 2.24
CA ALA A 60 15.45 -4.62 3.23
C ALA A 60 15.60 -3.98 4.61
N MET A 61 14.49 -3.66 5.26
CA MET A 61 14.48 -3.27 6.67
C MET A 61 14.30 -4.53 7.51
N ILE A 62 15.38 -5.00 8.12
CA ILE A 62 15.40 -6.22 8.92
C ILE A 62 15.36 -5.90 10.42
N ASN A 63 14.79 -6.81 11.22
CA ASN A 63 14.81 -6.72 12.67
C ASN A 63 15.67 -7.87 13.25
N PRO A 64 16.88 -7.59 13.78
CA PRO A 64 17.75 -8.62 14.33
C PRO A 64 17.10 -9.46 15.45
N ALA A 65 16.15 -8.90 16.19
CA ALA A 65 15.46 -9.60 17.27
C ALA A 65 14.60 -10.78 16.77
N ASN A 66 14.24 -10.81 15.48
CA ASN A 66 13.53 -11.94 14.85
C ASN A 66 14.47 -12.88 14.08
N GLY A 67 15.79 -12.78 14.30
CA GLY A 67 16.79 -13.55 13.57
C GLY A 67 16.95 -13.11 12.11
N ASN A 68 16.54 -11.89 11.75
CA ASN A 68 16.53 -11.36 10.39
C ASN A 68 15.69 -12.18 9.39
N THR A 69 14.75 -12.99 9.89
CA THR A 69 13.98 -13.94 9.08
C THR A 69 12.76 -13.32 8.41
N LYS A 70 12.20 -12.26 9.02
CA LYS A 70 11.01 -11.53 8.52
C LYS A 70 11.36 -10.04 8.37
N PRO A 71 11.71 -9.56 7.16
CA PRO A 71 11.94 -8.14 6.93
C PRO A 71 10.63 -7.37 7.07
N MET A 72 10.67 -6.16 7.63
CA MET A 72 9.50 -5.29 7.75
C MET A 72 9.11 -4.69 6.39
N PHE A 73 10.12 -4.38 5.57
CA PHE A 73 10.00 -3.76 4.26
C PHE A 73 11.06 -4.36 3.34
N VAL A 74 10.69 -4.71 2.11
CA VAL A 74 11.63 -5.07 1.06
C VAL A 74 11.25 -4.34 -0.23
N GLY A 75 12.11 -3.43 -0.69
CA GLY A 75 12.06 -2.91 -2.06
C GLY A 75 12.92 -3.79 -2.96
N GLN A 76 12.32 -4.42 -3.97
CA GLN A 76 13.01 -5.28 -4.94
C GLN A 76 12.18 -5.43 -6.21
N GLY A 77 12.80 -5.32 -7.39
CA GLY A 77 12.15 -5.58 -8.68
C GLY A 77 10.88 -4.75 -8.89
N ASP A 78 10.98 -3.43 -8.67
CA ASP A 78 9.87 -2.46 -8.77
C ASP A 78 8.67 -2.72 -7.84
N GLN A 79 8.83 -3.65 -6.89
CA GLN A 79 7.81 -4.00 -5.91
C GLN A 79 8.26 -3.71 -4.49
N ILE A 80 7.28 -3.42 -3.65
CA ILE A 80 7.46 -3.29 -2.21
C ILE A 80 6.72 -4.45 -1.54
N PHE A 81 7.45 -5.24 -0.77
CA PHE A 81 6.89 -6.29 0.07
C PHE A 81 6.87 -5.82 1.51
N MET A 82 5.70 -5.85 2.12
CA MET A 82 5.49 -5.55 3.54
C MET A 82 4.70 -6.69 4.16
N ASN A 83 5.08 -7.07 5.38
CA ASN A 83 4.37 -8.13 6.08
C ASN A 83 3.09 -7.62 6.73
N GLU A 84 3.19 -6.53 7.49
CA GLU A 84 2.10 -5.88 8.20
C GLU A 84 2.30 -4.37 8.08
N VAL A 85 1.21 -3.63 7.88
CA VAL A 85 1.26 -2.18 7.71
C VAL A 85 0.11 -1.54 8.49
N PHE A 86 0.40 -0.47 9.22
CA PHE A 86 -0.59 0.39 9.87
C PHE A 86 -0.55 1.76 9.21
N LEU A 87 -1.66 2.18 8.60
CA LEU A 87 -1.76 3.41 7.82
C LEU A 87 -2.91 4.27 8.36
N LYS A 88 -2.72 5.59 8.36
CA LYS A 88 -3.84 6.53 8.61
C LYS A 88 -4.80 6.58 7.42
N TYR A 89 -4.25 6.67 6.20
CA TYR A 89 -4.99 6.67 4.93
C TYR A 89 -4.18 5.91 3.87
N LEU A 90 -4.88 5.23 2.96
CA LEU A 90 -4.31 4.60 1.76
C LEU A 90 -4.91 5.25 0.52
N THR A 91 -4.08 5.93 -0.26
CA THR A 91 -4.46 6.44 -1.59
C THR A 91 -3.87 5.52 -2.64
N ALA A 92 -4.71 4.76 -3.34
CA ALA A 92 -4.28 3.85 -4.38
C ALA A 92 -5.28 3.87 -5.55
N PRO A 93 -4.81 3.89 -6.81
CA PRO A 93 -5.69 3.82 -7.98
C PRO A 93 -6.36 2.44 -8.09
N THR A 94 -5.70 1.38 -7.64
CA THR A 94 -6.23 0.02 -7.60
C THR A 94 -5.81 -0.70 -6.33
N ILE A 95 -6.66 -1.60 -5.85
CA ILE A 95 -6.36 -2.54 -4.74
C ILE A 95 -6.84 -3.90 -5.18
N THR A 96 -5.99 -4.93 -5.18
CA THR A 96 -6.35 -6.29 -5.65
C THR A 96 -5.80 -7.34 -4.70
N SER A 97 -6.64 -8.30 -4.29
CA SER A 97 -6.20 -9.46 -3.51
C SER A 97 -5.38 -10.44 -4.38
N GLY A 98 -4.36 -11.10 -3.83
CA GLY A 98 -3.46 -11.98 -4.58
C GLY A 98 -4.04 -13.27 -5.18
N GLY A 99 -5.33 -13.57 -4.98
CA GLY A 99 -5.98 -14.73 -5.61
C GLY A 99 -6.19 -14.55 -7.12
N ASN A 100 -6.26 -15.64 -7.88
CA ASN A 100 -6.55 -15.63 -9.32
C ASN A 100 -7.78 -16.52 -9.65
N PRO A 101 -8.96 -15.96 -9.97
CA PRO A 101 -9.27 -14.53 -10.04
C PRO A 101 -9.40 -13.89 -8.64
N PRO A 102 -9.15 -12.57 -8.51
CA PRO A 102 -9.14 -11.89 -7.22
C PRO A 102 -10.48 -12.05 -6.49
N ALA A 103 -10.40 -12.28 -5.19
CA ALA A 103 -11.57 -12.35 -4.33
C ALA A 103 -12.08 -10.95 -3.94
N PHE A 104 -11.18 -9.96 -3.97
CA PHE A 104 -11.45 -8.55 -3.69
C PHE A 104 -10.69 -7.67 -4.70
N SER A 105 -11.37 -6.67 -5.28
CA SER A 105 -10.72 -5.65 -6.11
C SER A 105 -11.44 -4.29 -6.04
N LEU A 106 -10.65 -3.21 -6.02
CA LEU A 106 -11.08 -1.83 -6.27
C LEU A 106 -10.36 -1.32 -7.52
N THR A 107 -11.12 -0.83 -8.50
CA THR A 107 -10.60 -0.29 -9.76
C THR A 107 -10.67 1.24 -9.80
N PRO A 108 -9.96 1.91 -10.73
CA PRO A 108 -9.85 3.39 -10.72
C PRO A 108 -11.17 4.11 -11.00
N ASP A 109 -12.11 3.45 -11.69
CA ASP A 109 -13.48 3.92 -11.93
C ASP A 109 -14.41 3.74 -10.70
N GLY A 110 -13.87 3.26 -9.58
CA GLY A 110 -14.60 3.13 -8.31
C GLY A 110 -15.37 1.82 -8.16
N ARG A 111 -15.23 0.86 -9.08
CA ARG A 111 -15.90 -0.44 -8.95
C ARG A 111 -15.24 -1.28 -7.87
N LEU A 112 -16.03 -1.62 -6.86
CA LEU A 112 -15.70 -2.61 -5.84
C LEU A 112 -16.25 -3.98 -6.23
N THR A 113 -15.42 -5.02 -6.23
CA THR A 113 -15.84 -6.43 -6.39
C THR A 113 -15.38 -7.23 -5.18
N ALA A 114 -16.28 -8.00 -4.59
CA ALA A 114 -15.99 -8.89 -3.46
C ALA A 114 -16.80 -10.19 -3.59
N LYS A 115 -16.15 -11.35 -3.50
CA LYS A 115 -16.81 -12.66 -3.64
C LYS A 115 -17.53 -13.12 -2.36
N ASN A 116 -16.91 -12.88 -1.21
CA ASN A 116 -17.39 -13.33 0.10
C ASN A 116 -17.44 -12.12 1.07
N ALA A 117 -18.28 -11.14 0.75
CA ALA A 117 -18.45 -9.96 1.59
C ALA A 117 -19.45 -10.23 2.72
N ASP A 118 -19.05 -9.96 3.96
CA ASP A 118 -19.94 -9.89 5.13
C ASP A 118 -20.03 -8.42 5.57
N ILE A 119 -21.23 -7.84 5.51
CA ILE A 119 -21.49 -6.43 5.79
C ILE A 119 -22.45 -6.36 6.98
N SER A 120 -21.91 -6.06 8.16
CA SER A 120 -22.68 -5.91 9.40
C SER A 120 -23.29 -4.51 9.59
N GLY A 121 -22.91 -3.56 8.72
CA GLY A 121 -23.40 -2.19 8.73
C GLY A 121 -24.55 -1.94 7.75
N ASN A 122 -24.82 -0.67 7.50
CA ASN A 122 -25.83 -0.25 6.52
C ASN A 122 -25.24 -0.25 5.09
N VAL A 123 -26.03 -0.70 4.12
CA VAL A 123 -25.74 -0.57 2.69
C VAL A 123 -26.72 0.42 2.09
N ASN A 124 -26.22 1.57 1.61
CA ASN A 124 -27.02 2.54 0.86
C ASN A 124 -26.75 2.38 -0.64
N ALA A 125 -27.78 2.00 -1.41
CA ALA A 125 -27.68 1.81 -2.84
C ALA A 125 -28.84 2.52 -3.56
N ASN A 126 -28.50 3.35 -4.55
CA ASN A 126 -29.50 4.05 -5.38
C ASN A 126 -30.07 3.15 -6.49
N SER A 127 -29.33 2.11 -6.87
CA SER A 127 -29.73 1.10 -7.85
C SER A 127 -28.90 -0.17 -7.66
N GLY A 128 -29.38 -1.29 -8.17
CA GLY A 128 -28.65 -2.55 -8.12
C GLY A 128 -29.52 -3.72 -8.54
N THR A 129 -28.88 -4.88 -8.67
CA THR A 129 -29.55 -6.18 -8.81
C THR A 129 -29.00 -7.10 -7.75
N LEU A 130 -29.87 -7.90 -7.15
CA LEU A 130 -29.50 -8.90 -6.16
C LEU A 130 -30.11 -10.23 -6.57
N ASN A 131 -29.31 -11.28 -6.52
CA ASN A 131 -29.73 -12.63 -6.88
C ASN A 131 -29.63 -13.50 -5.64
N ASN A 132 -30.61 -14.41 -5.44
CA ASN A 132 -30.62 -15.37 -4.33
C ASN A 132 -30.50 -14.70 -2.95
N VAL A 133 -31.30 -13.66 -2.72
CA VAL A 133 -31.31 -12.94 -1.44
C VAL A 133 -32.25 -13.63 -0.47
N THR A 134 -31.74 -13.92 0.73
CA THR A 134 -32.55 -14.29 1.88
C THR A 134 -32.67 -13.08 2.81
N ILE A 135 -33.89 -12.70 3.14
CA ILE A 135 -34.17 -11.67 4.15
C ILE A 135 -34.62 -12.39 5.42
N ASN A 136 -33.74 -12.48 6.41
CA ASN A 136 -34.00 -13.21 7.65
C ASN A 136 -35.01 -12.52 8.59
N GLN A 137 -35.27 -11.24 8.37
CA GLN A 137 -36.15 -10.42 9.19
C GLN A 137 -37.12 -9.62 8.29
N ASN A 138 -37.43 -8.38 8.67
CA ASN A 138 -38.39 -7.56 7.96
C ASN A 138 -37.74 -6.82 6.80
N CYS A 139 -38.46 -6.72 5.68
CA CYS A 139 -38.17 -5.80 4.59
C CYS A 139 -39.24 -4.70 4.57
N ARG A 140 -38.84 -3.43 4.47
CA ARG A 140 -39.77 -2.31 4.29
C ARG A 140 -39.61 -1.73 2.90
N ILE A 141 -40.65 -1.82 2.08
CA ILE A 141 -40.69 -1.26 0.74
C ILE A 141 -41.57 -0.01 0.79
N LEU A 142 -40.95 1.16 0.63
CA LEU A 142 -41.67 2.45 0.61
C LEU A 142 -42.29 2.76 -0.76
N GLY A 143 -41.81 2.10 -1.81
CA GLY A 143 -42.26 2.28 -3.18
C GLY A 143 -43.10 1.11 -3.70
N LYS A 144 -42.98 0.85 -5.00
CA LYS A 144 -43.67 -0.25 -5.67
C LYS A 144 -42.84 -1.53 -5.62
N LEU A 145 -43.44 -2.63 -5.19
CA LEU A 145 -42.93 -3.98 -5.40
C LEU A 145 -43.56 -4.56 -6.67
N SER A 146 -42.72 -5.01 -7.60
CA SER A 146 -43.16 -5.78 -8.77
C SER A 146 -42.64 -7.21 -8.64
N ALA A 147 -43.53 -8.18 -8.72
CA ALA A 147 -43.19 -9.59 -8.61
C ALA A 147 -43.97 -10.40 -9.66
N ASN A 148 -43.27 -11.32 -10.32
CA ASN A 148 -43.90 -12.22 -11.28
C ASN A 148 -44.55 -13.42 -10.57
N GLN A 149 -43.93 -13.89 -9.48
CA GLN A 149 -44.40 -15.00 -8.66
C GLN A 149 -44.09 -14.70 -7.20
N ILE A 150 -45.01 -15.07 -6.31
CA ILE A 150 -44.85 -15.04 -4.86
C ILE A 150 -45.32 -16.38 -4.35
N GLU A 151 -44.49 -17.06 -3.59
CA GLU A 151 -44.82 -18.33 -2.95
C GLU A 151 -44.91 -18.12 -1.44
N GLY A 152 -46.06 -18.46 -0.86
CA GLY A 152 -46.37 -18.28 0.55
C GLY A 152 -47.50 -17.28 0.83
N ASP A 153 -47.83 -17.12 2.10
CA ASP A 153 -48.89 -16.22 2.56
C ASP A 153 -48.40 -14.76 2.50
N ILE A 154 -49.12 -13.91 1.75
CA ILE A 154 -48.80 -12.47 1.66
C ILE A 154 -49.25 -11.71 2.92
N VAL A 155 -50.31 -12.19 3.54
CA VAL A 155 -50.85 -11.65 4.78
C VAL A 155 -51.23 -12.83 5.66
N LYS A 156 -50.64 -12.91 6.86
CA LYS A 156 -51.16 -13.73 7.94
C LYS A 156 -51.98 -12.82 8.85
N THR A 157 -53.29 -13.02 8.88
CA THR A 157 -54.20 -12.40 9.86
C THR A 157 -54.07 -13.08 11.21
#